data_AF-A0A3B2W479-F1
#
_entry.id   AF-A0A3B2W479-F1
#
_cell.length_a   1.000
_cell.length_b   1.000
_cell.length_c   1.000
_cell.angle_alpha   90.00
_cell.angle_beta   90.00
_cell.angle_gamma   90.00
#
_symmetry.space_group_name_H-M   'P 1'
#
loop_
_entity.id
_entity.type
_entity.pdbx_description
1 polymer ?
#
loop_
_entity_poly.entity_id
_entity_poly.type
_entity_poly.pdbx_seq_one_letter_code
_entity_poly.pdbx_strand_id
1 'polypeptide(L)' 'MLCRAACSTGRRLGPVAGAAGSRHKHSLPDLPYDYGALEPHINAQIMQLH' A
#
# COMPACT_ATOMS: atom_id res chain seq x y z
N MET A 1 12.58 -24.31 -33.89
CA MET A 1 12.25 -23.03 -34.53
C MET A 1 10.98 -23.21 -35.33
N LEU A 2 9.84 -22.67 -34.87
CA LEU A 2 8.72 -22.22 -35.70
C LEU A 2 7.71 -21.48 -34.80
N CYS A 3 7.53 -20.21 -35.14
CA CYS A 3 6.83 -19.16 -34.40
C CYS A 3 5.29 -19.21 -34.53
N ARG A 4 4.66 -18.36 -33.68
CA ARG A 4 3.33 -17.69 -33.77
C ARG A 4 2.30 -18.23 -32.77
N ALA A 5 1.41 -17.43 -32.19
CA ALA A 5 1.31 -15.99 -31.95
C ALA A 5 0.14 -15.84 -30.96
N ALA A 6 0.23 -14.85 -30.07
CA ALA A 6 -0.78 -14.55 -29.06
C ALA A 6 -2.08 -13.99 -29.67
N CYS A 7 -3.22 -14.36 -29.09
CA CYS A 7 -4.48 -13.61 -29.15
C CYS A 7 -5.09 -13.57 -27.75
N SER A 8 -4.57 -12.69 -26.89
CA SER A 8 -5.15 -12.40 -25.58
C SER A 8 -6.08 -11.19 -25.68
N THR A 9 -7.35 -11.43 -26.03
CA THR A 9 -8.38 -10.38 -25.99
C THR A 9 -9.12 -10.44 -24.66
N GLY A 10 -8.49 -9.89 -23.61
CA GLY A 10 -9.08 -9.76 -22.28
C GLY A 10 -9.29 -8.29 -21.93
N ARG A 11 -10.56 -7.88 -21.84
CA ARG A 11 -11.10 -6.55 -21.47
C ARG A 11 -10.12 -5.63 -20.72
N ARG A 12 -9.86 -4.45 -21.30
CA ARG A 12 -9.22 -3.32 -20.60
C ARG A 12 -10.21 -2.76 -19.57
N LEU A 13 -10.00 -3.08 -18.30
CA LEU A 13 -10.63 -2.35 -17.20
C LEU A 13 -10.06 -0.93 -17.22
N GLY A 14 -10.92 0.05 -17.50
CA GLY A 14 -10.58 1.47 -17.42
C GLY A 14 -10.25 1.86 -15.97
N PRO A 15 -9.45 2.91 -15.75
CA PRO A 15 -9.06 3.31 -14.41
C PRO A 15 -10.32 3.81 -13.68
N VAL A 16 -10.70 3.12 -12.60
CA VAL A 16 -11.54 3.72 -11.56
C VAL A 16 -10.72 4.84 -10.96
N ALA A 17 -11.11 6.08 -11.24
CA ALA A 17 -10.59 7.26 -10.56
C ALA A 17 -10.96 7.12 -9.07
N GLY A 18 -10.07 6.49 -8.31
CA GLY A 18 -10.17 6.36 -6.86
C GLY A 18 -10.28 7.74 -6.25
N ALA A 19 -11.20 7.89 -5.30
CA ALA A 19 -11.47 9.11 -4.57
C ALA A 19 -10.17 9.83 -4.18
N ALA A 20 -10.00 11.06 -4.69
CA ALA A 20 -8.92 11.92 -4.28
C ALA A 20 -9.09 12.23 -2.79
N GLY A 21 -8.31 11.56 -1.95
CA GLY A 21 -8.32 11.78 -0.51
C GLY A 21 -8.05 13.25 -0.18
N SER A 22 -8.70 13.74 0.87
CA SER A 22 -8.53 15.10 1.37
C SER A 22 -7.04 15.40 1.61
N ARG A 23 -6.51 16.39 0.88
CA ARG A 23 -5.10 16.82 1.02
C ARG A 23 -4.96 17.62 2.31
N HIS A 24 -4.42 16.98 3.34
CA HIS A 24 -4.04 17.67 4.56
C HIS A 24 -2.74 18.43 4.34
N LYS A 25 -2.61 19.62 4.93
CA LYS A 25 -1.37 20.42 4.89
C LYS A 25 -0.21 19.75 5.66
N HIS A 26 -0.54 18.78 6.51
CA HIS A 26 0.37 18.05 7.37
C HIS A 26 0.18 16.55 7.14
N SER A 27 1.29 15.81 7.16
CA SER A 27 1.33 14.36 7.09
C SER A 27 2.04 13.83 8.33
N LEU A 28 1.65 12.65 8.78
CA LEU A 28 2.41 11.93 9.80
C LEU A 28 3.75 11.49 9.19
N PRO A 29 4.90 11.77 9.83
CA PRO A 29 6.17 11.23 9.38
C PRO A 29 6.27 9.74 9.72
N ASP A 30 7.07 9.01 8.95
CA ASP A 30 7.37 7.62 9.25
C ASP A 30 8.23 7.53 10.52
N LEU A 31 7.99 6.47 11.30
CA LEU A 31 8.78 6.18 12.48
C LEU A 31 10.16 5.61 12.08
N PRO A 32 11.24 5.95 12.79
CA PRO A 32 12.58 5.43 12.48
C PRO A 32 12.81 3.99 12.97
N TYR A 33 11.77 3.31 13.44
CA TYR A 33 11.82 1.94 13.96
C TYR A 33 10.50 1.22 13.72
N ASP A 34 10.56 -0.11 13.65
CA ASP A 34 9.39 -0.96 13.57
C ASP A 34 8.57 -0.93 14.87
N TYR A 35 7.25 -1.10 14.79
CA TYR A 35 6.36 -1.07 15.95
C TYR A 35 6.68 -2.11 17.03
N GLY A 36 7.33 -3.23 16.67
CA GLY A 36 7.79 -4.25 17.60
C GLY A 36 9.14 -3.96 18.27
N ALA A 37 9.85 -2.91 17.87
CA ALA A 37 11.18 -2.58 18.40
C ALA A 37 11.17 -2.14 19.88
N LEU A 38 9.98 -1.85 20.44
CA LEU A 38 9.79 -1.38 21.81
C LEU A 38 9.34 -2.49 22.79
N GLU A 39 9.21 -3.74 22.32
CA GLU A 39 8.90 -4.89 23.18
C GLU A 39 10.07 -5.22 24.13
N PRO A 40 9.82 -5.70 25.36
CA PRO A 40 8.53 -6.09 25.95
C PRO A 40 7.78 -4.91 26.63
N HIS A 41 8.29 -3.68 26.50
CA HIS A 41 7.79 -2.53 27.24
C HIS A 41 6.53 -1.93 26.62
N ILE A 42 6.46 -1.92 25.29
CA ILE A 42 5.31 -1.40 24.54
C ILE A 42 4.91 -2.45 23.50
N ASN A 43 3.63 -2.80 23.52
CA ASN A 43 3.11 -3.81 22.63
C ASN A 43 2.99 -3.31 21.17
N ALA A 44 3.43 -4.12 20.20
CA ALA A 44 3.39 -3.75 18.79
C ALA A 44 1.97 -3.45 18.27
N GLN A 45 0.94 -4.16 18.75
CA GLN A 45 -0.45 -3.92 18.35
C GLN A 45 -0.99 -2.62 18.94
N ILE A 46 -0.55 -2.24 20.15
CA ILE A 46 -0.88 -0.94 20.75
C ILE A 46 -0.27 0.18 19.91
N MET A 47 0.98 0.04 19.47
CA MET A 47 1.64 1.00 18.57
C MET A 47 0.91 1.20 17.24
N GLN A 48 0.27 0.16 16.70
CA GLN A 48 -0.49 0.25 15.45
C GLN A 48 -1.87 0.88 15.61
N LEU A 49 -2.53 0.63 16.76
CA LEU A 49 -3.84 1.22 17.07
C LEU A 49 -3.74 2.69 17.48
N HIS A 50 -2.58 3.08 17.99
CA HIS A 50 -2.25 4.45 18.34
C HIS A 50 -2.09 5.33 17.08
#